data_AF-A0A7Z7I836-F1
#
_entry.id   AF-A0A7Z7I836-F1
#
_cell.length_a   1.000
_cell.length_b   1.000
_cell.length_c   1.000
_cell.angle_alpha   90.00
_cell.angle_beta   90.00
_cell.angle_gamma   90.00
#
_symmetry.space_group_name_H-M   'P 1'
#
loop_
_entity.id
_entity.type
_entity.pdbx_description
1 polymer ?
#
loop_
_entity_poly.entity_id
_entity_poly.type
_entity_poly.pdbx_seq_one_letter_code
_entity_poly.pdbx_strand_id
1 'polypeptide(L)'
;MTNNNQAQNKFDRFLSPALLAALQPQVAPKWWMAMAADEDLFIAPRDGYLNVYYRGNSLVKLTAASDGSLVGEVNYKYLLRPDLKDCLWRMTHDGQIVGDLAGQVPLSDFFHDLNDLEGLKKASKRFAGVEKEGVARIAARQSNVIDLEVAFGSGPVGNGKAEIPRLDLVALHSYTNKKAQDVDFGQALVFYEAKHYSNPELRASGSTEAPVVAQMKKYAQALSDRRHQIVEAYRAQCEYILRTQYASDSAPKVGDMSKLGMRRRRLESIVKYPEKLYLALLPRLLIYGFDEAQKMSPGWMKHVQKLKDSLAENRVIARGDAAEIRLEGVLPLDGEVWKPSGSVEVSALGQALRNDKDVLYG
;
A
#
# COMPACT_ATOMS: atom_id res chain seq x y z
N MET A 1 -36.53 -4.70 21.56
CA MET A 1 -35.95 -5.09 20.25
C MET A 1 -35.10 -3.92 19.76
N THR A 2 -33.82 -3.92 20.11
CA THR A 2 -32.86 -2.89 19.71
C THR A 2 -31.67 -3.61 19.12
N ASN A 3 -31.57 -3.66 17.79
CA ASN A 3 -30.35 -4.01 17.07
C ASN A 3 -30.52 -3.53 15.63
N ASN A 4 -29.84 -2.43 15.30
CA ASN A 4 -29.33 -2.09 13.96
C ASN A 4 -28.71 -0.69 14.02
N ASN A 5 -27.51 -0.58 14.60
CA ASN A 5 -26.65 0.60 14.41
C ASN A 5 -25.16 0.33 14.73
N GLN A 6 -24.63 -0.83 14.32
CA GLN A 6 -23.20 -1.13 14.39
C GLN A 6 -22.68 -1.76 13.09
N ALA A 7 -22.99 -1.16 11.93
CA ALA A 7 -22.05 -1.20 10.82
C ALA A 7 -20.87 -0.28 11.18
N GLN A 8 -20.10 -0.64 12.22
CA GLN A 8 -18.89 0.09 12.58
C GLN A 8 -17.85 -0.16 11.49
N ASN A 9 -17.32 0.93 10.95
CA ASN A 9 -16.19 1.01 10.01
C ASN A 9 -14.99 0.15 10.48
N LYS A 10 -14.97 -1.12 10.06
CA LYS A 10 -13.91 -2.09 10.37
C LYS A 10 -12.66 -1.79 9.53
N PHE A 11 -11.49 -1.77 10.15
CA PHE A 11 -10.22 -1.86 9.41
C PHE A 11 -9.90 -3.34 9.19
N ASP A 12 -9.96 -3.77 7.93
CA ASP A 12 -9.78 -5.18 7.58
C ASP A 12 -8.81 -5.37 6.40
N ARG A 13 -8.06 -6.47 6.45
CA ARG A 13 -7.12 -6.98 5.43
C ARG A 13 -7.24 -8.50 5.25
N PHE A 14 -8.30 -9.12 5.79
CA PHE A 14 -8.56 -10.54 5.70
C PHE A 14 -8.94 -10.95 4.26
N LEU A 15 -8.35 -12.04 3.79
CA LEU A 15 -8.69 -12.66 2.52
C LEU A 15 -9.61 -13.86 2.79
N SER A 16 -10.56 -14.09 1.89
CA SER A 16 -11.44 -15.24 2.00
C SER A 16 -10.64 -16.54 1.79
N PRO A 17 -11.03 -17.66 2.45
CA PRO A 17 -10.42 -18.96 2.21
C PRO A 17 -10.44 -19.36 0.73
N ALA A 18 -11.53 -19.06 0.01
CA ALA A 18 -11.65 -19.31 -1.42
C ALA A 18 -10.59 -18.57 -2.23
N LEU A 19 -10.34 -17.28 -1.93
CA LEU A 19 -9.30 -16.51 -2.60
C LEU A 19 -7.91 -17.06 -2.27
N LEU A 20 -7.64 -17.40 -1.01
CA LEU A 20 -6.35 -17.99 -0.61
C LEU A 20 -6.08 -19.32 -1.33
N ALA A 21 -7.10 -20.16 -1.49
CA ALA A 21 -7.01 -21.41 -2.24
C ALA A 21 -6.73 -21.14 -3.73
N ALA A 22 -7.43 -20.19 -4.35
CA ALA A 22 -7.26 -19.83 -5.75
C ALA A 22 -5.88 -19.24 -6.10
N LEU A 23 -5.16 -18.72 -5.09
CA LEU A 23 -3.82 -18.14 -5.23
C LEU A 23 -2.69 -19.17 -5.05
N GLN A 24 -3.00 -20.42 -4.69
CA GLN A 24 -1.98 -21.44 -4.45
C GLN A 24 -1.27 -21.86 -5.74
N PRO A 25 0.07 -22.03 -5.74
CA PRO A 25 0.84 -22.33 -6.96
C PRO A 25 0.35 -23.54 -7.78
N GLN A 26 -0.28 -24.52 -7.13
CA GLN A 26 -0.76 -25.75 -7.77
C GLN A 26 -2.01 -25.54 -8.63
N VAL A 27 -2.80 -24.49 -8.36
CA VAL A 27 -4.08 -24.22 -9.03
C VAL A 27 -4.13 -22.85 -9.69
N ALA A 28 -3.25 -21.93 -9.28
CA ALA A 28 -3.30 -20.56 -9.74
C ALA A 28 -2.92 -20.42 -11.22
N PRO A 29 -3.57 -19.52 -11.97
CA PRO A 29 -3.29 -19.34 -13.38
C PRO A 29 -1.91 -18.71 -13.62
N LYS A 30 -1.32 -18.97 -14.80
CA LYS A 30 0.03 -18.51 -15.17
C LYS A 30 0.20 -16.98 -15.06
N TRP A 31 -0.81 -16.20 -15.46
CA TRP A 31 -0.76 -14.74 -15.36
C TRP A 31 -0.60 -14.25 -13.91
N TRP A 32 -1.21 -14.94 -12.94
CA TRP A 32 -1.05 -14.59 -11.53
C TRP A 32 0.36 -14.93 -11.06
N MET A 33 0.85 -16.11 -11.41
CA MET A 33 2.22 -16.52 -11.04
C MET A 33 3.26 -15.55 -11.60
N ALA A 34 3.06 -15.05 -12.82
CA ALA A 34 3.90 -14.00 -13.41
C ALA A 34 3.83 -12.69 -12.59
N MET A 35 2.64 -12.23 -12.21
CA MET A 35 2.48 -11.02 -11.38
C MET A 35 3.07 -11.19 -9.97
N ALA A 36 2.91 -12.36 -9.35
CA ALA A 36 3.45 -12.66 -8.02
C ALA A 36 4.98 -12.64 -7.99
N ALA A 37 5.61 -13.10 -9.06
CA ALA A 37 7.06 -13.12 -9.22
C ALA A 37 7.67 -11.77 -9.67
N ASP A 38 6.86 -10.79 -10.03
CA ASP A 38 7.33 -9.53 -10.61
C ASP A 38 7.74 -8.51 -9.54
N GLU A 39 9.04 -8.17 -9.49
CA GLU A 39 9.60 -7.24 -8.48
C GLU A 39 9.13 -5.79 -8.64
N ASP A 40 8.65 -5.40 -9.82
CA ASP A 40 8.11 -4.07 -10.07
C ASP A 40 6.67 -3.92 -9.60
N LEU A 41 5.98 -5.04 -9.34
CA LEU A 41 4.62 -5.04 -8.85
C LEU A 41 4.60 -5.04 -7.32
N PHE A 42 3.59 -4.36 -6.78
CA PHE A 42 3.33 -4.35 -5.36
C PHE A 42 1.97 -4.98 -5.08
N ILE A 43 1.96 -6.11 -4.37
CA ILE A 43 0.75 -6.83 -4.01
C ILE A 43 0.32 -6.41 -2.61
N ALA A 44 -0.94 -6.03 -2.48
CA ALA A 44 -1.49 -5.52 -1.24
C ALA A 44 -2.83 -6.19 -0.94
N PRO A 45 -2.91 -7.03 0.11
CA PRO A 45 -4.18 -7.56 0.58
C PRO A 45 -5.12 -6.47 1.09
N ARG A 46 -6.41 -6.64 0.85
CA ARG A 46 -7.52 -5.76 1.23
C ARG A 46 -8.64 -6.63 1.80
N ASP A 47 -9.72 -5.99 2.24
CA ASP A 47 -10.91 -6.69 2.73
C ASP A 47 -11.57 -7.54 1.62
N GLY A 48 -11.25 -8.84 1.61
CA GLY A 48 -11.79 -9.82 0.67
C GLY A 48 -11.16 -9.86 -0.73
N TYR A 49 -10.15 -9.04 -1.02
CA TYR A 49 -9.49 -9.01 -2.34
C TYR A 49 -7.99 -8.70 -2.23
N LEU A 50 -7.22 -9.06 -3.28
CA LEU A 50 -5.86 -8.54 -3.46
C LEU A 50 -5.87 -7.40 -4.46
N ASN A 51 -5.02 -6.40 -4.26
CA ASN A 51 -4.77 -5.40 -5.29
C ASN A 51 -3.31 -5.43 -5.72
N VAL A 52 -3.09 -5.45 -7.03
CA VAL A 52 -1.76 -5.45 -7.65
C VAL A 52 -1.48 -4.07 -8.19
N TYR A 53 -0.43 -3.44 -7.70
CA TYR A 53 -0.05 -2.08 -8.05
C TYR A 53 1.18 -2.06 -8.94
N TYR A 54 1.16 -1.16 -9.94
CA TYR A 54 2.34 -0.80 -10.71
C TYR A 54 2.50 0.72 -10.72
N ARG A 55 3.64 1.21 -10.22
CA ARG A 55 3.96 2.64 -10.16
C ARG A 55 2.83 3.51 -9.56
N GLY A 56 2.18 3.01 -8.51
CA GLY A 56 1.09 3.70 -7.81
C GLY A 56 -0.29 3.59 -8.49
N ASN A 57 -0.39 2.89 -9.62
CA ASN A 57 -1.66 2.55 -10.24
C ASN A 57 -2.14 1.17 -9.79
N SER A 58 -3.42 1.07 -9.42
CA SER A 58 -4.12 -0.19 -9.18
C SER A 58 -4.29 -0.94 -10.51
N LEU A 59 -3.37 -1.83 -10.84
CA LEU A 59 -3.31 -2.52 -12.13
C LEU A 59 -4.42 -3.57 -12.25
N VAL A 60 -4.51 -4.45 -11.25
CA VAL A 60 -5.46 -5.57 -11.22
C VAL A 60 -5.97 -5.77 -9.80
N LYS A 61 -7.30 -5.85 -9.64
CA LYS A 61 -7.95 -6.32 -8.41
C LYS A 61 -8.31 -7.79 -8.55
N LEU A 62 -7.92 -8.60 -7.58
CA LEU A 62 -8.11 -10.05 -7.60
C LEU A 62 -9.13 -10.50 -6.57
N THR A 63 -10.09 -11.30 -7.02
CA THR A 63 -11.15 -11.90 -6.19
C THR A 63 -11.29 -13.37 -6.53
N ALA A 64 -11.99 -14.13 -5.69
CA ALA A 64 -12.45 -15.47 -6.04
C ALA A 64 -13.86 -15.37 -6.61
N ALA A 65 -14.09 -16.02 -7.76
CA ALA A 65 -15.42 -16.26 -8.26
C ALA A 65 -16.18 -17.26 -7.38
N SER A 66 -17.49 -17.37 -7.61
CA SER A 66 -18.36 -18.33 -6.91
C SER A 66 -17.96 -19.79 -7.12
N ASP A 67 -17.30 -20.11 -8.23
CA ASP A 67 -16.78 -21.44 -8.54
C ASP A 67 -15.37 -21.69 -7.95
N GLY A 68 -14.84 -20.72 -7.20
CA GLY A 68 -13.52 -20.78 -6.58
C GLY A 68 -12.36 -20.40 -7.52
N SER A 69 -12.63 -20.05 -8.78
CA SER A 69 -11.59 -19.59 -9.72
C SER A 69 -11.09 -18.18 -9.39
N LEU A 70 -9.83 -17.89 -9.73
CA LEU A 70 -9.24 -16.57 -9.54
C LEU A 70 -9.69 -15.62 -10.67
N VAL A 71 -10.28 -14.48 -10.30
CA VAL A 71 -10.74 -13.44 -11.22
C VAL A 71 -9.90 -12.18 -11.06
N GLY A 72 -9.47 -11.59 -12.18
CA GLY A 72 -8.80 -10.29 -12.23
C GLY A 72 -9.67 -9.21 -12.87
N GLU A 73 -9.96 -8.15 -12.11
CA GLU A 73 -10.61 -6.93 -12.58
C GLU A 73 -9.55 -5.89 -12.96
N VAL A 74 -9.59 -5.41 -14.20
CA VAL A 74 -8.68 -4.36 -14.71
C VAL A 74 -9.50 -3.14 -15.12
N ASN A 75 -8.97 -1.94 -14.84
CA ASN A 75 -9.60 -0.72 -15.33
C ASN A 75 -9.46 -0.62 -16.85
N TYR A 76 -10.56 -0.38 -17.56
CA TYR A 76 -10.61 -0.35 -19.02
C TYR A 76 -9.54 0.56 -19.67
N LYS A 77 -9.15 1.65 -19.01
CA LYS A 77 -8.12 2.58 -19.53
C LYS A 77 -6.72 1.95 -19.65
N TYR A 78 -6.46 0.86 -18.92
CA TYR A 78 -5.21 0.09 -19.01
C TYR A 78 -5.27 -0.98 -20.10
N LEU A 79 -6.46 -1.29 -20.60
CA LEU A 79 -6.62 -2.22 -21.70
C LEU A 79 -6.31 -1.55 -23.05
N LEU A 80 -6.33 -0.22 -23.15
CA LEU A 80 -5.99 0.47 -24.39
C LEU A 80 -4.51 0.27 -24.75
N ARG A 81 -4.23 -0.30 -25.93
CA ARG A 81 -2.87 -0.53 -26.40
C ARG A 81 -2.11 0.79 -26.57
N PRO A 82 -0.99 0.99 -25.86
CA PRO A 82 -0.30 2.28 -25.83
C PRO A 82 0.47 2.57 -27.13
N ASP A 83 0.71 1.57 -27.96
CA ASP A 83 1.45 1.61 -29.21
C ASP A 83 0.56 1.83 -30.45
N LEU A 84 -0.75 2.01 -30.26
CA LEU A 84 -1.65 2.53 -31.30
C LEU A 84 -1.16 3.92 -31.74
N LYS A 85 -0.39 3.95 -32.83
CA LYS A 85 0.00 5.16 -33.55
C LYS A 85 -1.08 5.46 -34.58
N ASP A 86 -1.35 6.74 -34.80
CA ASP A 86 -2.21 7.24 -35.88
C ASP A 86 -3.71 6.88 -35.79
N CYS A 87 -4.22 6.47 -34.62
CA CYS A 87 -5.66 6.37 -34.36
C CYS A 87 -6.27 7.76 -34.20
N LEU A 88 -6.63 8.39 -35.33
CA LEU A 88 -7.39 9.63 -35.33
C LEU A 88 -8.87 9.33 -35.12
N TRP A 89 -9.44 9.99 -34.12
CA TRP A 89 -10.88 10.03 -33.89
C TRP A 89 -11.39 11.35 -34.47
N ARG A 90 -12.28 11.27 -35.45
CA ARG A 90 -12.94 12.42 -36.07
C ARG A 90 -14.29 12.62 -35.41
N MET A 91 -14.65 13.87 -35.18
CA MET A 91 -16.01 14.23 -34.80
C MET A 91 -16.77 14.56 -36.08
N THR A 92 -17.86 13.85 -36.34
CA THR A 92 -18.76 14.16 -37.45
C THR A 92 -19.47 15.49 -37.19
N HIS A 93 -20.08 16.04 -38.24
CA HIS A 93 -20.82 17.30 -38.16
C HIS A 93 -22.02 17.22 -37.19
N ASP A 94 -22.60 16.04 -36.99
CA ASP A 94 -23.66 15.74 -36.02
C ASP A 94 -23.14 15.38 -34.61
N GLY A 95 -21.82 15.52 -34.36
CA GLY A 95 -21.22 15.34 -33.04
C GLY A 95 -20.93 13.88 -32.66
N GLN A 96 -20.99 12.94 -33.60
CA GLN A 96 -20.59 11.55 -33.36
C GLN A 96 -19.07 11.42 -33.44
N ILE A 97 -18.50 10.64 -32.52
CA ILE A 97 -17.08 10.30 -32.57
C ILE A 97 -16.92 9.04 -33.42
N VAL A 98 -16.20 9.15 -34.54
CA VAL A 98 -15.87 8.05 -35.44
C VAL A 98 -14.35 7.92 -35.53
N GLY A 99 -13.82 6.71 -35.30
CA GLY A 99 -12.42 6.42 -35.58
C GLY A 99 -12.16 6.38 -37.08
N ASP A 100 -10.89 6.50 -37.50
CA ASP A 100 -10.45 6.24 -38.89
C ASP A 100 -10.74 4.79 -39.34
N LEU A 101 -11.19 3.92 -38.43
CA LEU A 101 -11.81 2.62 -38.72
C LEU A 101 -13.32 2.73 -38.44
N ALA A 102 -14.13 2.39 -39.44
CA ALA A 102 -15.58 2.50 -39.46
C ALA A 102 -16.28 2.16 -38.11
N GLY A 103 -16.63 3.20 -37.35
CA GLY A 103 -17.72 3.19 -36.38
C GLY A 103 -17.58 2.33 -35.12
N GLN A 104 -16.48 1.62 -34.89
CA GLN A 104 -16.26 0.84 -33.66
C GLN A 104 -14.80 0.98 -33.26
N VAL A 105 -14.50 1.22 -31.97
CA VAL A 105 -13.16 0.88 -31.45
C VAL A 105 -13.03 -0.62 -31.69
N PRO A 106 -12.16 -1.09 -32.61
CA PRO A 106 -11.97 -2.52 -32.80
C PRO A 106 -11.63 -3.12 -31.44
N LEU A 107 -12.32 -4.18 -31.03
CA LEU A 107 -11.96 -4.87 -29.78
C LEU A 107 -10.45 -5.23 -29.79
N SER A 108 -9.87 -5.49 -30.96
CA SER A 108 -8.44 -5.71 -31.18
C SER A 108 -7.50 -4.60 -30.70
N ASP A 109 -8.00 -3.38 -30.46
CA ASP A 109 -7.25 -2.24 -29.92
C ASP A 109 -7.06 -2.34 -28.40
N PHE A 110 -7.76 -3.29 -27.77
CA PHE A 110 -7.63 -3.59 -26.35
C PHE A 110 -6.76 -4.83 -26.10
N PHE A 111 -6.08 -4.85 -24.96
CA PHE A 111 -5.55 -6.08 -24.39
C PHE A 111 -6.72 -6.96 -23.94
N HIS A 112 -6.69 -8.24 -24.34
CA HIS A 112 -7.69 -9.24 -23.93
C HIS A 112 -7.12 -10.31 -22.99
N ASP A 113 -5.83 -10.23 -22.70
CA ASP A 113 -5.11 -11.25 -21.94
C ASP A 113 -4.23 -10.61 -20.87
N LEU A 114 -4.40 -11.05 -19.61
CA LEU A 114 -3.57 -10.64 -18.48
C LEU A 114 -2.15 -11.21 -18.54
N ASN A 115 -1.88 -12.18 -19.43
CA ASN A 115 -0.53 -12.63 -19.70
C ASN A 115 0.36 -11.53 -20.34
N ASP A 116 -0.23 -10.50 -20.97
CA ASP A 116 0.53 -9.34 -21.47
C ASP A 116 0.74 -8.28 -20.37
N LEU A 117 1.50 -8.69 -19.34
CA LEU A 117 1.78 -7.85 -18.18
C LEU A 117 2.58 -6.59 -18.56
N GLU A 118 3.50 -6.68 -19.52
CA GLU A 118 4.30 -5.53 -19.97
C GLU A 118 3.44 -4.51 -20.72
N GLY A 119 2.49 -4.94 -21.55
CA GLY A 119 1.48 -4.09 -22.17
C GLY A 119 0.66 -3.32 -21.14
N LEU A 120 0.14 -4.02 -20.12
CA LEU A 120 -0.63 -3.43 -19.02
C LEU A 120 0.19 -2.43 -18.19
N LYS A 121 1.44 -2.77 -17.86
CA LYS A 121 2.37 -1.85 -17.19
C LYS A 121 2.60 -0.58 -18.02
N LYS A 122 2.83 -0.73 -19.33
CA LYS A 122 3.08 0.41 -20.23
C LYS A 122 1.86 1.31 -20.36
N ALA A 123 0.65 0.74 -20.49
CA ALA A 123 -0.59 1.50 -20.56
C ALA A 123 -0.85 2.28 -19.25
N SER A 124 -0.65 1.63 -18.10
CA SER A 124 -0.95 2.25 -16.80
C SER A 124 -0.03 3.43 -16.43
N LYS A 125 1.23 3.45 -16.88
CA LYS A 125 2.18 4.58 -16.65
C LYS A 125 1.60 5.94 -17.01
N ARG A 126 0.78 6.03 -18.07
CA ARG A 126 0.20 7.29 -18.56
C ARG A 126 -0.75 7.96 -17.58
N PHE A 127 -1.21 7.24 -16.55
CA PHE A 127 -2.20 7.71 -15.59
C PHE A 127 -1.63 7.92 -14.19
N ALA A 128 -0.31 7.78 -13.99
CA ALA A 128 0.32 8.05 -12.71
C ALA A 128 0.48 9.57 -12.51
N GLY A 129 -0.09 10.12 -11.43
CA GLY A 129 0.23 11.47 -10.98
C GLY A 129 1.60 11.52 -10.31
N VAL A 130 2.23 12.70 -10.28
CA VAL A 130 3.57 12.92 -9.70
C VAL A 130 3.70 12.44 -8.25
N GLU A 131 2.62 12.57 -7.46
CA GLU A 131 2.61 12.07 -6.09
C GLU A 131 2.64 10.54 -6.05
N LYS A 132 1.75 9.88 -6.79
CA LYS A 132 1.71 8.41 -6.89
C LYS A 132 3.00 7.82 -7.44
N GLU A 133 3.61 8.47 -8.43
CA GLU A 133 4.88 8.05 -8.98
C GLU A 133 6.00 8.17 -7.95
N GLY A 134 6.06 9.28 -7.20
CA GLY A 134 7.04 9.45 -6.12
C GLY A 134 6.90 8.39 -5.03
N VAL A 135 5.68 8.14 -4.54
CA VAL A 135 5.38 7.06 -3.58
C VAL A 135 5.84 5.70 -4.09
N ALA A 136 5.55 5.40 -5.36
CA ALA A 136 5.97 4.14 -5.94
C ALA A 136 7.49 4.03 -6.10
N ARG A 137 8.19 5.12 -6.42
CA ARG A 137 9.66 5.17 -6.47
C ARG A 137 10.29 4.95 -5.10
N ILE A 138 9.67 5.48 -4.04
CA ILE A 138 10.06 5.19 -2.65
C ILE A 138 9.88 3.69 -2.39
N ALA A 139 8.67 3.16 -2.54
CA ALA A 139 8.36 1.76 -2.27
C ALA A 139 9.20 0.76 -3.09
N ALA A 140 9.50 1.07 -4.35
CA ALA A 140 10.33 0.26 -5.22
C ALA A 140 11.75 0.05 -4.68
N ARG A 141 12.27 0.96 -3.85
CA ARG A 141 13.62 0.87 -3.28
C ARG A 141 13.68 0.30 -1.86
N GLN A 142 12.53 0.07 -1.23
CA GLN A 142 12.46 -0.28 0.19
C GLN A 142 11.99 -1.73 0.37
N SER A 143 12.80 -2.55 1.06
CA SER A 143 12.42 -3.95 1.37
C SER A 143 11.36 -4.05 2.46
N ASN A 144 11.17 -2.98 3.22
CA ASN A 144 10.34 -2.96 4.42
C ASN A 144 8.94 -2.36 4.21
N VAL A 145 8.59 -1.91 3.01
CA VAL A 145 7.23 -1.44 2.70
C VAL A 145 6.29 -2.64 2.54
N ILE A 146 5.14 -2.60 3.23
CA ILE A 146 4.18 -3.71 3.30
C ILE A 146 2.77 -3.36 2.85
N ASP A 147 2.42 -2.08 2.77
CA ASP A 147 1.15 -1.63 2.17
C ASP A 147 1.29 -0.24 1.53
N LEU A 148 0.39 0.06 0.59
CA LEU A 148 0.23 1.33 -0.13
C LEU A 148 -1.25 1.74 -0.11
N GLU A 149 -1.57 3.04 -0.19
CA GLU A 149 -2.96 3.55 -0.23
C GLU A 149 -3.87 2.99 0.91
N VAL A 150 -3.44 3.15 2.16
CA VAL A 150 -4.14 2.64 3.34
C VAL A 150 -5.37 3.47 3.67
N ALA A 151 -6.53 2.95 3.33
CA ALA A 151 -7.82 3.46 3.80
C ALA A 151 -8.16 2.97 5.22
N PHE A 152 -8.71 3.85 6.04
CA PHE A 152 -9.14 3.55 7.42
C PHE A 152 -10.66 3.31 7.60
N GLY A 153 -11.45 3.21 6.52
CA GLY A 153 -12.87 2.87 6.63
C GLY A 153 -13.60 2.89 5.28
N SER A 154 -14.91 2.71 5.33
CA SER A 154 -15.82 2.89 4.20
C SER A 154 -16.44 4.29 4.31
N GLY A 155 -16.34 5.11 3.28
CA GLY A 155 -16.95 6.43 3.27
C GLY A 155 -18.48 6.27 3.24
N PRO A 156 -19.25 7.30 3.66
CA PRO A 156 -20.69 7.26 3.50
C PRO A 156 -21.06 6.96 2.05
N VAL A 157 -21.84 5.90 1.83
CA VAL A 157 -22.50 5.61 0.55
C VAL A 157 -23.71 6.54 0.46
N GLY A 158 -23.44 7.80 0.13
CA GLY A 158 -24.44 8.83 -0.10
C GLY A 158 -23.95 9.77 -1.19
N ASN A 159 -24.87 10.50 -1.84
CA ASN A 159 -24.68 11.28 -3.08
C ASN A 159 -23.70 12.47 -3.01
N GLY A 160 -22.73 12.44 -2.10
CA GLY A 160 -21.49 13.23 -2.14
C GLY A 160 -20.38 12.35 -1.59
N LYS A 161 -19.52 11.82 -2.47
CA LYS A 161 -18.39 10.95 -2.10
C LYS A 161 -17.42 11.72 -1.19
N ALA A 162 -17.59 11.63 0.12
CA ALA A 162 -16.52 11.96 1.04
C ALA A 162 -15.40 10.95 0.78
N GLU A 163 -14.29 11.42 0.19
CA GLU A 163 -13.14 10.59 -0.07
C GLU A 163 -12.63 10.04 1.26
N ILE A 164 -12.55 8.71 1.35
CA ILE A 164 -12.02 8.04 2.53
C ILE A 164 -10.57 8.50 2.69
N PRO A 165 -10.17 9.07 3.84
CA PRO A 165 -8.78 9.45 4.07
C PRO A 165 -7.85 8.23 3.90
N ARG A 166 -6.77 8.40 3.14
CA ARG A 166 -5.80 7.35 2.84
C ARG A 166 -4.39 7.81 3.17
N LEU A 167 -3.66 7.02 3.96
CA LEU A 167 -2.22 7.18 4.08
C LEU A 167 -1.53 6.51 2.90
N ASP A 168 -0.46 7.11 2.39
CA ASP A 168 0.16 6.66 1.13
C ASP A 168 0.90 5.34 1.24
N LEU A 169 1.60 5.09 2.36
CA LEU A 169 2.39 3.87 2.53
C LEU A 169 2.60 3.47 3.99
N VAL A 170 2.91 2.18 4.18
CA VAL A 170 3.27 1.58 5.47
C VAL A 170 4.56 0.80 5.34
N ALA A 171 5.47 1.05 6.28
CA ALA A 171 6.74 0.35 6.36
C ALA A 171 6.99 -0.25 7.74
N LEU A 172 7.76 -1.33 7.76
CA LEU A 172 8.24 -2.00 8.95
C LEU A 172 9.58 -1.44 9.41
N HIS A 173 9.63 -0.97 10.65
CA HIS A 173 10.87 -0.49 11.27
C HIS A 173 11.30 -1.45 12.37
N SER A 174 12.59 -1.76 12.45
CA SER A 174 13.10 -2.47 13.62
C SER A 174 12.93 -1.57 14.84
N TYR A 175 12.37 -2.14 15.90
CA TYR A 175 12.16 -1.46 17.17
C TYR A 175 13.04 -2.06 18.25
N THR A 176 13.66 -1.18 19.04
CA THR A 176 14.40 -1.55 20.25
C THR A 176 14.02 -0.58 21.37
N ASN A 177 13.52 -1.09 22.49
CA ASN A 177 13.38 -0.27 23.70
C ASN A 177 14.58 -0.48 24.62
N LYS A 178 15.48 0.51 24.68
CA LYS A 178 16.67 0.47 25.55
C LYS A 178 16.42 1.00 26.97
N LYS A 179 15.20 1.46 27.30
CA LYS A 179 14.88 2.06 28.61
C LYS A 179 14.55 1.05 29.71
N ALA A 180 14.36 -0.23 29.38
CA ALA A 180 14.13 -1.29 30.35
C ALA A 180 15.42 -2.11 30.57
N GLN A 181 15.58 -2.70 31.76
CA GLN A 181 16.65 -3.67 32.04
C GLN A 181 16.59 -4.89 31.10
N ASP A 182 15.45 -5.10 30.42
CA ASP A 182 15.25 -6.01 29.30
C ASP A 182 15.15 -5.25 27.98
N VAL A 183 16.01 -5.59 27.01
CA VAL A 183 15.92 -5.02 25.66
C VAL A 183 14.77 -5.69 24.91
N ASP A 184 13.70 -4.95 24.68
CA ASP A 184 12.57 -5.42 23.88
C ASP A 184 12.85 -5.17 22.38
N PHE A 185 12.84 -6.24 21.58
CA PHE A 185 13.10 -6.22 20.14
C PHE A 185 11.85 -6.63 19.36
N GLY A 186 11.57 -5.93 18.25
CA GLY A 186 10.51 -6.33 17.31
C GLY A 186 10.44 -5.46 16.06
N GLN A 187 9.28 -5.42 15.44
CA GLN A 187 8.99 -4.58 14.28
C GLN A 187 7.87 -3.59 14.63
N ALA A 188 7.94 -2.35 14.14
CA ALA A 188 6.89 -1.36 14.28
C ALA A 188 6.31 -1.01 12.91
N LEU A 189 4.98 -1.00 12.82
CA LEU A 189 4.24 -0.42 11.70
C LEU A 189 4.38 1.11 11.78
N VAL A 190 4.96 1.71 10.73
CA VAL A 190 5.07 3.16 10.60
C VAL A 190 4.34 3.59 9.33
N PHE A 191 3.41 4.52 9.50
CA PHE A 191 2.58 5.04 8.43
C PHE A 191 3.13 6.37 7.93
N TYR A 192 2.99 6.59 6.64
CA TYR A 192 3.54 7.76 5.98
C TYR A 192 2.51 8.40 5.05
N GLU A 193 2.44 9.72 5.11
CA GLU A 193 1.84 10.59 4.09
C GLU A 193 2.98 11.14 3.23
N ALA A 194 2.79 11.24 1.93
CA ALA A 194 3.79 11.71 0.99
C ALA A 194 3.23 12.85 0.15
N LYS A 195 3.98 13.95 0.08
CA LYS A 195 3.58 15.14 -0.67
C LYS A 195 4.68 15.55 -1.64
N HIS A 196 4.28 15.84 -2.87
CA HIS A 196 5.19 16.51 -3.79
C HIS A 196 5.43 17.95 -3.33
N TYR A 197 6.61 18.50 -3.58
CA TYR A 197 7.00 19.85 -3.17
C TYR A 197 5.99 20.90 -3.64
N SER A 198 5.43 20.74 -4.83
CA SER A 198 4.43 21.65 -5.39
C SER A 198 3.07 21.60 -4.68
N ASN A 199 2.86 20.66 -3.75
CA ASN A 199 1.58 20.51 -3.07
C ASN A 199 1.34 21.73 -2.14
N PRO A 200 0.22 22.46 -2.33
CA PRO A 200 -0.09 23.64 -1.52
C PRO A 200 -0.38 23.31 -0.05
N GLU A 201 -0.77 22.08 0.28
CA GLU A 201 -1.04 21.65 1.66
C GLU A 201 0.20 21.65 2.55
N LEU A 202 1.39 21.72 1.96
CA LEU A 202 2.67 21.89 2.64
C LEU A 202 2.93 23.35 3.06
N ARG A 203 2.14 24.29 2.57
CA ARG A 203 2.38 25.73 2.76
C ARG A 203 1.61 26.24 3.97
N ALA A 204 2.30 27.03 4.78
CA ALA A 204 1.75 27.71 5.96
C ALA A 204 1.91 29.23 5.81
N SER A 205 0.82 29.99 5.90
CA SER A 205 0.81 31.46 5.83
C SER A 205 0.63 32.07 7.21
N GLY A 206 1.34 33.17 7.51
CA GLY A 206 1.19 33.90 8.78
C GLY A 206 1.31 32.99 10.02
N SER A 207 0.30 33.01 10.88
CA SER A 207 0.15 32.14 12.06
C SER A 207 -0.63 30.84 11.79
N THR A 208 -1.11 30.62 10.56
CA THR A 208 -1.91 29.46 10.20
C THR A 208 -1.03 28.24 9.99
N GLU A 209 -1.46 27.11 10.54
CA GLU A 209 -0.83 25.80 10.36
C GLU A 209 -1.01 25.30 8.91
N ALA A 210 -0.04 24.56 8.38
CA ALA A 210 -0.17 23.98 7.04
C ALA A 210 -1.31 22.95 7.01
N PRO A 211 -2.16 22.90 5.96
CA PRO A 211 -3.30 21.96 5.88
C PRO A 211 -2.92 20.49 6.13
N VAL A 212 -1.73 20.07 5.68
CA VAL A 212 -1.23 18.71 5.90
C VAL A 212 -1.12 18.36 7.39
N VAL A 213 -0.87 19.32 8.29
CA VAL A 213 -0.74 19.02 9.72
C VAL A 213 -2.09 18.61 10.32
N ALA A 214 -3.18 19.27 9.94
CA ALA A 214 -4.53 18.88 10.34
C ALA A 214 -4.88 17.47 9.81
N GLN A 215 -4.44 17.15 8.60
CA GLN A 215 -4.55 15.80 8.03
C GLN A 215 -3.77 14.77 8.87
N MET A 216 -2.52 15.06 9.22
CA MET A 216 -1.67 14.19 10.06
C MET A 216 -2.25 13.95 11.45
N LYS A 217 -2.91 14.95 12.05
CA LYS A 217 -3.62 14.81 13.33
C LYS A 217 -4.81 13.86 13.21
N LYS A 218 -5.61 13.97 12.14
CA LYS A 218 -6.73 13.04 11.86
C LYS A 218 -6.23 11.61 11.68
N TYR A 219 -5.11 11.42 10.99
CA TYR A 219 -4.50 10.11 10.84
C TYR A 219 -3.99 9.54 12.16
N ALA A 220 -3.33 10.33 12.99
CA ALA A 220 -2.90 9.89 14.32
C ALA A 220 -4.10 9.42 15.17
N GLN A 221 -5.20 10.17 15.15
CA GLN A 221 -6.44 9.78 15.82
C GLN A 221 -6.97 8.44 15.26
N ALA A 222 -7.05 8.29 13.93
CA ALA A 222 -7.52 7.06 13.31
C ALA A 222 -6.65 5.85 13.63
N LEU A 223 -5.32 6.02 13.73
CA LEU A 223 -4.38 4.99 14.16
C LEU A 223 -4.61 4.61 15.62
N SER A 224 -4.81 5.59 16.50
CA SER A 224 -5.08 5.37 17.93
C SER A 224 -6.40 4.62 18.15
N ASP A 225 -7.47 5.09 17.50
CA ASP A 225 -8.83 4.53 17.64
C ASP A 225 -8.90 3.06 17.17
N ARG A 226 -8.12 2.71 16.15
CA ARG A 226 -8.17 1.39 15.49
C ARG A 226 -6.94 0.52 15.73
N ARG A 227 -6.07 0.89 16.66
CA ARG A 227 -4.75 0.24 16.89
C ARG A 227 -4.78 -1.29 16.93
N HIS A 228 -5.78 -1.89 17.59
CA HIS A 228 -5.94 -3.35 17.68
C HIS A 228 -6.28 -3.97 16.32
N GLN A 229 -7.28 -3.43 15.64
CA GLN A 229 -7.71 -3.89 14.31
C GLN A 229 -6.58 -3.76 13.29
N ILE A 230 -5.83 -2.66 13.33
CA ILE A 230 -4.68 -2.41 12.46
C ILE A 230 -3.62 -3.51 12.66
N VAL A 231 -3.17 -3.72 13.89
CA VAL A 231 -2.12 -4.72 14.15
C VAL A 231 -2.58 -6.14 13.80
N GLU A 232 -3.83 -6.51 14.11
CA GLU A 232 -4.38 -7.81 13.73
C GLU A 232 -4.42 -7.98 12.19
N ALA A 233 -4.95 -7.00 11.48
CA ALA A 233 -5.04 -7.01 10.03
C ALA A 233 -3.66 -7.11 9.37
N TYR A 234 -2.65 -6.38 9.88
CA TYR A 234 -1.28 -6.46 9.35
C TYR A 234 -0.57 -7.77 9.67
N ARG A 235 -0.85 -8.42 10.81
CA ARG A 235 -0.36 -9.77 11.09
C ARG A 235 -0.90 -10.77 10.06
N ALA A 236 -2.21 -10.73 9.82
CA ALA A 236 -2.85 -11.58 8.81
C ALA A 236 -2.30 -11.29 7.40
N GLN A 237 -2.15 -10.01 7.05
CA GLN A 237 -1.57 -9.59 5.78
C GLN A 237 -0.16 -10.16 5.55
N CYS A 238 0.70 -10.13 6.57
CA CYS A 238 2.05 -10.71 6.48
C CYS A 238 2.00 -12.21 6.18
N GLU A 239 1.09 -12.94 6.82
CA GLU A 239 0.89 -14.37 6.57
C GLU A 239 0.37 -14.64 5.15
N TYR A 240 -0.59 -13.85 4.66
CA TYR A 240 -1.11 -14.01 3.29
C TYR A 240 -0.06 -13.75 2.23
N ILE A 241 0.75 -12.71 2.40
CA ILE A 241 1.84 -12.41 1.46
C ILE A 241 2.82 -13.58 1.42
N LEU A 242 3.19 -14.16 2.58
CA LEU A 242 4.07 -15.34 2.63
C LEU A 242 3.45 -16.55 1.92
N ARG A 243 2.16 -16.83 2.14
CA ARG A 243 1.45 -17.98 1.54
C ARG A 243 1.13 -17.83 0.06
N THR A 244 1.22 -16.63 -0.50
CA THR A 244 0.82 -16.37 -1.89
C THR A 244 2.00 -15.97 -2.76
N GLN A 245 2.77 -14.96 -2.34
CA GLN A 245 3.91 -14.45 -3.10
C GLN A 245 5.18 -15.30 -2.91
N TYR A 246 5.35 -15.92 -1.74
CA TYR A 246 6.58 -16.64 -1.36
C TYR A 246 6.40 -18.16 -1.22
N ALA A 247 5.27 -18.70 -1.70
CA ALA A 247 4.94 -20.13 -1.59
C ALA A 247 5.56 -21.01 -2.70
N SER A 248 6.11 -20.42 -3.76
CA SER A 248 6.71 -21.17 -4.87
C SER A 248 8.18 -21.54 -4.60
N ASP A 249 8.65 -22.60 -5.26
CA ASP A 249 10.07 -23.01 -5.22
C ASP A 249 11.03 -21.94 -5.76
N SER A 250 10.51 -21.02 -6.57
CA SER A 250 11.23 -19.86 -7.11
C SER A 250 11.34 -18.70 -6.12
N ALA A 251 10.70 -18.79 -4.94
CA ALA A 251 10.77 -17.74 -3.94
C ALA A 251 12.19 -17.59 -3.37
N PRO A 252 12.61 -16.35 -3.02
CA PRO A 252 13.85 -16.09 -2.30
C PRO A 252 14.07 -17.04 -1.13
N LYS A 253 15.19 -17.76 -1.13
CA LYS A 253 15.54 -18.71 -0.06
C LYS A 253 16.05 -17.98 1.18
N VAL A 254 16.07 -18.69 2.31
CA VAL A 254 16.70 -18.20 3.54
C VAL A 254 18.14 -17.80 3.25
N GLY A 255 18.52 -16.59 3.64
CA GLY A 255 19.84 -16.01 3.36
C GLY A 255 19.91 -15.13 2.10
N ASP A 256 18.86 -15.07 1.27
CA ASP A 256 18.84 -14.17 0.11
C ASP A 256 18.87 -12.70 0.55
N MET A 257 19.90 -11.96 0.14
CA MET A 257 20.10 -10.55 0.45
C MET A 257 19.42 -9.61 -0.56
N SER A 258 18.70 -10.15 -1.55
CA SER A 258 17.83 -9.38 -2.43
C SER A 258 16.76 -8.62 -1.65
N LYS A 259 16.14 -7.62 -2.31
CA LYS A 259 15.03 -6.86 -1.73
C LYS A 259 13.89 -7.79 -1.30
N LEU A 260 13.52 -8.76 -2.15
CA LEU A 260 12.48 -9.74 -1.85
C LEU A 260 12.89 -10.67 -0.69
N GLY A 261 14.14 -11.13 -0.65
CA GLY A 261 14.66 -11.96 0.45
C GLY A 261 14.67 -11.22 1.79
N MET A 262 15.06 -9.95 1.81
CA MET A 262 14.97 -9.09 3.00
C MET A 262 13.52 -8.85 3.44
N ARG A 263 12.62 -8.61 2.49
CA ARG A 263 11.19 -8.45 2.76
C ARG A 263 10.61 -9.71 3.38
N ARG A 264 10.84 -10.88 2.78
CA ARG A 264 10.42 -12.19 3.27
C ARG A 264 10.82 -12.40 4.73
N ARG A 265 12.09 -12.16 5.08
CA ARG A 265 12.59 -12.31 6.48
C ARG A 265 11.83 -11.43 7.48
N ARG A 266 11.50 -10.20 7.10
CA ARG A 266 10.73 -9.30 7.98
C ARG A 266 9.32 -9.84 8.20
N LEU A 267 8.65 -10.29 7.15
CA LEU A 267 7.32 -10.89 7.25
C LEU A 267 7.34 -12.17 8.11
N GLU A 268 8.32 -13.04 7.90
CA GLU A 268 8.51 -14.25 8.71
C GLU A 268 8.72 -13.92 10.19
N SER A 269 9.47 -12.86 10.50
CA SER A 269 9.69 -12.43 11.89
C SER A 269 8.38 -12.03 12.59
N ILE A 270 7.45 -11.41 11.86
CA ILE A 270 6.14 -11.00 12.38
C ILE A 270 5.23 -12.20 12.56
N VAL A 271 5.24 -13.15 11.60
CA VAL A 271 4.42 -14.38 11.74
C VAL A 271 4.93 -15.27 12.87
N LYS A 272 6.26 -15.30 13.09
CA LYS A 272 6.89 -16.07 14.17
C LYS A 272 6.68 -15.43 15.55
N TYR A 273 6.77 -14.10 15.64
CA TYR A 273 6.65 -13.33 16.88
C TYR A 273 5.57 -12.25 16.75
N PRO A 274 4.28 -12.63 16.62
CA PRO A 274 3.21 -11.69 16.35
C PRO A 274 3.08 -10.62 17.45
N GLU A 275 3.32 -10.98 18.71
CA GLU A 275 3.33 -10.08 19.88
C GLU A 275 4.42 -9.00 19.81
N LYS A 276 5.43 -9.19 18.95
CA LYS A 276 6.52 -8.24 18.69
C LYS A 276 6.25 -7.33 17.48
N LEU A 277 5.01 -7.28 16.99
CA LEU A 277 4.54 -6.26 16.06
C LEU A 277 3.90 -5.09 16.81
N TYR A 278 4.56 -3.95 16.78
CA TYR A 278 4.14 -2.70 17.39
C TYR A 278 3.52 -1.75 16.37
N LEU A 279 2.87 -0.70 16.86
CA LEU A 279 2.27 0.36 16.04
C LEU A 279 2.79 1.73 16.46
N ALA A 280 3.38 2.48 15.53
CA ALA A 280 3.61 3.90 15.73
C ALA A 280 2.30 4.67 15.51
N LEU A 281 1.79 5.32 16.56
CA LEU A 281 0.51 6.06 16.50
C LEU A 281 0.62 7.39 15.76
N LEU A 282 1.85 7.89 15.59
CA LEU A 282 2.11 9.17 14.94
C LEU A 282 2.67 8.92 13.52
N PRO A 283 1.91 9.23 12.46
CA PRO A 283 2.38 9.05 11.09
C PRO A 283 3.49 10.06 10.76
N ARG A 284 4.28 9.80 9.72
CA ARG A 284 5.37 10.68 9.26
C ARG A 284 5.05 11.31 7.91
N LEU A 285 5.57 12.49 7.67
CA LEU A 285 5.41 13.23 6.42
C LEU A 285 6.67 13.10 5.57
N LEU A 286 6.51 12.61 4.35
CA LEU A 286 7.52 12.57 3.31
C LEU A 286 7.31 13.72 2.34
N ILE A 287 8.38 14.45 2.00
CA ILE A 287 8.35 15.55 1.05
C ILE A 287 9.44 15.36 0.01
N TYR A 288 9.09 15.48 -1.27
CA TYR A 288 10.05 15.33 -2.38
C TYR A 288 9.71 16.15 -3.62
N GLY A 289 10.58 16.13 -4.61
CA GLY A 289 10.37 16.81 -5.90
C GLY A 289 10.83 18.26 -5.88
N PHE A 290 11.91 18.54 -5.16
CA PHE A 290 12.54 19.85 -5.13
C PHE A 290 14.04 19.76 -5.45
N ASP A 291 14.59 20.79 -6.08
CA ASP A 291 16.04 20.90 -6.32
C ASP A 291 16.77 21.63 -5.17
N GLU A 292 18.10 21.72 -5.23
CA GLU A 292 18.90 22.38 -4.19
C GLU A 292 18.61 23.89 -4.09
N ALA A 293 18.26 24.58 -5.19
CA ALA A 293 17.90 25.99 -5.14
C ALA A 293 16.56 26.20 -4.40
N GLN A 294 15.58 25.34 -4.65
CA GLN A 294 14.29 25.32 -3.98
C GLN A 294 14.44 24.96 -2.50
N LYS A 295 15.27 23.96 -2.19
CA LYS A 295 15.60 23.53 -0.82
C LYS A 295 16.15 24.67 0.04
N MET A 296 17.05 25.47 -0.54
CA MET A 296 17.68 26.61 0.13
C MET A 296 16.85 27.89 0.06
N SER A 297 15.66 27.87 -0.57
CA SER A 297 14.84 29.07 -0.67
C SER A 297 14.32 29.48 0.72
N PRO A 298 14.46 30.76 1.13
CA PRO A 298 14.04 31.21 2.45
C PRO A 298 12.56 30.97 2.77
N GLY A 299 11.69 31.05 1.75
CA GLY A 299 10.27 30.76 1.91
C GLY A 299 10.03 29.28 2.22
N TRP A 300 10.67 28.37 1.48
CA TRP A 300 10.52 26.94 1.70
C TRP A 300 11.07 26.50 3.05
N MET A 301 12.25 26.97 3.46
CA MET A 301 12.82 26.64 4.76
C MET A 301 11.88 27.05 5.91
N LYS A 302 11.20 28.20 5.81
CA LYS A 302 10.19 28.61 6.79
C LYS A 302 9.00 27.66 6.84
N HIS A 303 8.52 27.17 5.70
CA HIS A 303 7.43 26.19 5.67
C HIS A 303 7.86 24.87 6.30
N VAL A 304 9.03 24.36 5.94
CA VAL A 304 9.57 23.11 6.50
C VAL A 304 9.80 23.23 8.01
N GLN A 305 10.31 24.37 8.50
CA GLN A 305 10.49 24.59 9.92
C GLN A 305 9.15 24.55 10.67
N LYS A 306 8.12 25.25 10.16
CA LYS A 306 6.77 25.19 10.75
C LYS A 306 6.19 23.78 10.80
N LEU A 307 6.42 22.98 9.76
CA LEU A 307 6.00 21.57 9.74
C LEU A 307 6.70 20.76 10.83
N LYS A 308 8.01 20.97 11.01
CA LYS A 308 8.82 20.30 12.04
C LYS A 308 8.43 20.73 13.45
N ASP A 309 8.17 22.02 13.65
CA ASP A 309 7.69 22.55 14.94
C ASP A 309 6.32 21.93 15.30
N SER A 310 5.45 21.72 14.32
CA SER A 310 4.09 21.20 14.53
C SER A 310 4.02 19.66 14.63
N LEU A 311 4.91 18.95 13.93
CA LEU A 311 4.89 17.49 13.83
C LEU A 311 6.02 16.78 14.59
N ALA A 312 7.02 17.51 15.09
CA ALA A 312 8.35 17.07 15.50
C ALA A 312 9.32 16.83 14.33
N GLU A 313 10.59 17.21 14.55
CA GLU A 313 11.70 17.15 13.59
C GLU A 313 11.85 15.78 12.93
N ASN A 314 11.80 14.71 13.72
CA ASN A 314 11.98 13.32 13.28
C ASN A 314 10.79 12.75 12.48
N ARG A 315 9.68 13.49 12.37
CA ARG A 315 8.47 13.11 11.63
C ARG A 315 8.35 13.78 10.27
N VAL A 316 9.24 14.72 9.92
CA VAL A 316 9.26 15.37 8.61
C VAL A 316 10.54 14.97 7.86
N ILE A 317 10.39 14.20 6.79
CA ILE A 317 11.50 13.69 5.97
C ILE A 317 11.41 14.33 4.59
N ALA A 318 12.34 15.24 4.29
CA ALA A 318 12.40 15.93 3.00
C ALA A 318 13.65 15.52 2.21
N ARG A 319 13.49 15.11 0.95
CA ARG A 319 14.59 14.80 0.01
C ARG A 319 14.24 15.30 -1.38
N GLY A 320 15.21 15.83 -2.12
CA GLY A 320 14.94 16.41 -3.44
C GLY A 320 14.36 15.37 -4.40
N ASP A 321 14.99 14.18 -4.44
CA ASP A 321 14.48 13.02 -5.16
C ASP A 321 13.77 12.04 -4.20
N ALA A 322 12.54 11.63 -4.53
CA ALA A 322 11.80 10.57 -3.85
C ALA A 322 12.65 9.29 -3.69
N ALA A 323 13.51 9.00 -4.65
CA ALA A 323 14.34 7.81 -4.65
C ALA A 323 15.49 7.85 -3.62
N GLU A 324 15.77 9.02 -3.04
CA GLU A 324 16.74 9.22 -1.94
C GLU A 324 16.11 9.05 -0.56
N ILE A 325 14.78 8.99 -0.49
CA ILE A 325 14.09 8.68 0.76
C ILE A 325 14.44 7.25 1.17
N ARG A 326 14.78 7.08 2.45
CA ARG A 326 15.04 5.79 3.08
C ARG A 326 14.05 5.64 4.23
N LEU A 327 13.34 4.52 4.24
CA LEU A 327 12.40 4.16 5.29
C LEU A 327 13.04 3.15 6.25
N GLU A 328 14.35 2.98 6.22
CA GLU A 328 15.08 2.07 7.07
C GLU A 328 15.82 2.83 8.19
N GLY A 329 16.14 2.12 9.26
CA GLY A 329 16.90 2.64 10.40
C GLY A 329 16.15 2.55 11.73
N VAL A 330 16.94 2.59 12.82
CA VAL A 330 16.45 2.83 14.18
C VAL A 330 16.10 4.31 14.27
N LEU A 331 15.01 4.71 13.62
CA LEU A 331 14.41 5.99 13.94
C LEU A 331 14.05 5.91 15.41
N PRO A 332 14.48 6.85 16.27
CA PRO A 332 14.00 6.87 17.64
C PRO A 332 12.49 6.84 17.53
N LEU A 333 11.87 5.75 17.99
CA LEU A 333 10.44 5.75 18.23
C LEU A 333 10.23 6.50 19.55
N ASP A 334 10.75 7.72 19.61
CA ASP A 334 10.50 8.67 20.66
C ASP A 334 9.11 9.22 20.35
N GLY A 335 8.11 8.66 21.03
CA GLY A 335 6.70 8.87 20.77
C GLY A 335 5.86 7.64 21.16
N GLU A 336 4.53 7.78 21.10
CA GLU A 336 3.57 6.75 21.47
C GLU A 336 3.64 5.54 20.52
N VAL A 337 4.54 4.60 20.83
CA VAL A 337 4.50 3.25 20.26
C VAL A 337 3.52 2.46 21.09
N TRP A 338 2.43 2.05 20.45
CA TRP A 338 1.50 1.14 21.08
C TRP A 338 2.03 -0.29 21.00
N LYS A 339 2.10 -0.94 22.17
CA LYS A 339 2.43 -2.35 22.29
C LYS A 339 1.14 -3.14 22.50
N PRO A 340 0.91 -4.23 21.74
CA PRO A 340 -0.11 -5.18 22.08
C PRO A 340 0.21 -5.79 23.46
N SER A 341 -0.66 -5.61 24.45
CA SER A 341 -0.60 -6.36 25.71
C SER A 341 -0.92 -7.84 25.45
N GLY A 342 -0.35 -8.74 26.26
CA GLY A 342 -0.29 -10.22 26.11
C GLY A 342 -1.46 -10.95 25.43
N SER A 343 -1.11 -12.06 24.76
CA SER A 343 -1.96 -13.05 24.06
C SER A 343 -3.30 -12.50 23.56
N VAL A 344 -3.26 -11.83 22.41
CA VAL A 344 -4.49 -11.63 21.62
C VAL A 344 -4.97 -13.02 21.24
N GLU A 345 -6.13 -13.43 21.76
CA GLU A 345 -6.86 -14.60 21.24
C GLU A 345 -6.91 -14.44 19.72
N VAL A 346 -6.27 -15.38 19.05
CA VAL A 346 -6.24 -15.41 17.59
C VAL A 346 -7.70 -15.52 17.16
N SER A 347 -8.18 -14.61 16.32
CA SER A 347 -9.54 -14.73 15.78
C SER A 347 -9.76 -16.14 15.23
N ALA A 348 -10.97 -16.68 15.34
CA ALA A 348 -11.28 -18.05 14.91
C ALA A 348 -10.81 -18.36 13.47
N LEU A 349 -10.72 -17.34 12.61
CA LEU A 349 -10.12 -17.42 11.28
C LEU A 349 -8.60 -17.64 11.33
N GLY A 350 -7.87 -16.89 12.16
CA GLY A 350 -6.44 -17.11 12.39
C GLY A 350 -6.14 -18.40 13.16
N GLN A 351 -7.07 -18.92 13.95
CA GLN A 351 -6.97 -20.25 14.58
C GLN A 351 -7.17 -21.37 13.55
N ALA A 352 -8.20 -21.26 12.70
CA ALA A 352 -8.44 -22.18 11.58
C ALA A 352 -7.26 -22.21 10.60
N LEU A 353 -6.66 -21.04 10.31
CA LEU A 353 -5.46 -20.94 9.47
C LEU A 353 -4.18 -21.49 10.14
N ARG A 354 -4.12 -21.57 11.48
CA ARG A 354 -2.99 -22.19 12.21
C ARG A 354 -3.09 -23.71 12.23
N ASN A 355 -4.30 -24.28 12.30
CA ASN A 355 -4.49 -25.73 12.30
C ASN A 355 -4.10 -26.39 10.96
N ASP A 356 -4.03 -25.61 9.87
CA ASP A 356 -3.48 -26.06 8.58
C ASP A 356 -1.93 -26.10 8.54
N LYS A 357 -1.22 -25.54 9.54
CA LYS A 357 0.26 -25.53 9.56
C LYS A 357 0.86 -26.90 9.83
N ASP A 358 0.12 -27.80 10.47
CA ASP A 358 0.59 -29.16 10.78
C ASP A 358 0.60 -30.09 9.53
N VAL A 359 0.11 -29.61 8.38
CA VAL A 359 0.11 -30.36 7.12
C VAL A 359 1.23 -29.94 6.16
N LEU A 360 1.86 -28.77 6.36
CA LEU A 360 2.77 -28.17 5.36
C LEU A 360 4.22 -27.96 5.82
N TYR A 361 4.57 -28.33 7.06
CA TYR A 361 5.95 -28.34 7.56
C TYR A 361 6.42 -29.73 8.04
N GLY A 362 5.80 -30.79 7.51
CA GLY A 362 6.32 -32.16 7.55
C GLY A 362 7.29 -32.42 6.41
#